data_AF-A0A918N7Y4-F1
#
_entry.id   AF-A0A918N7Y4-F1
#
_cell.length_a   1.000
_cell.length_b   1.000
_cell.length_c   1.000
_cell.angle_alpha   90.00
_cell.angle_beta   90.00
_cell.angle_gamma   90.00
#
_symmetry.space_group_name_H-M   'P 1'
#
loop_
_entity.id
_entity.type
_entity.pdbx_description
1 polymer ?
#
loop_
_entity_poly.entity_id
_entity_poly.type
_entity_poly.pdbx_seq_one_letter_code
_entity_poly.pdbx_strand_id
1 'polypeptide(L)' 'MSDAANRLEEQLKQIKKGLFMMSPDRVRAMSTHETDDLIEELRGVTEDALKNVESLKG' A
#
# COMPACT_ATOMS: atom_id res chain seq x y z
N MET A 1 10.22 5.01 18.09
CA MET A 1 10.16 5.40 16.67
C MET A 1 9.15 6.54 16.54
N SER A 2 9.38 7.53 15.69
CA SER A 2 8.41 8.62 15.51
C SER A 2 7.09 8.06 14.97
N ASP A 3 5.95 8.62 15.40
CA ASP A 3 4.63 8.18 14.93
C ASP A 3 4.52 8.19 13.39
N ALA A 4 5.19 9.15 12.75
CA ALA A 4 5.25 9.25 11.29
C ALA A 4 6.05 8.10 10.64
N ALA A 5 7.14 7.64 11.26
CA ALA A 5 7.88 6.48 10.77
C ALA A 5 7.06 5.19 10.91
N ASN A 6 6.32 5.04 12.01
CA ASN A 6 5.43 3.89 12.21
C ASN A 6 4.29 3.87 11.16
N ARG A 7 3.66 5.03 10.90
CA ARG A 7 2.62 5.16 9.87
C ARG A 7 3.16 4.82 8.48
N LEU A 8 4.36 5.29 8.15
CA LEU A 8 5.00 4.97 6.87
C LEU A 8 5.26 3.45 6.76
N GLU A 9 5.74 2.82 7.83
CA GLU A 9 5.95 1.37 7.87
C GLU A 9 4.65 0.60 7.65
N GLU A 10 3.54 1.02 8.26
CA GLU A 10 2.21 0.42 8.06
C GLU A 10 1.74 0.55 6.62
N GLN A 11 1.87 1.75 6.01
CA GLN A 11 1.51 1.99 4.62
C GLN A 11 2.35 1.11 3.67
N LEU A 12 3.66 1.00 3.91
CA LEU A 12 4.54 0.12 3.13
C LEU A 12 4.17 -1.36 3.28
N LYS A 13 3.76 -1.81 4.47
CA LYS A 13 3.25 -3.17 4.71
C LYS A 13 1.96 -3.43 3.94
N GLN A 14 1.04 -2.46 3.89
CA GLN A 14 -0.19 -2.55 3.12
C GLN A 14 0.11 -2.68 1.62
N ILE A 15 0.98 -1.82 1.08
CA ILE A 15 1.42 -1.88 -0.31
C ILE A 15 2.04 -3.24 -0.63
N LYS A 16 2.96 -3.71 0.21
CA LYS A 16 3.60 -5.03 0.04
C LYS A 16 2.56 -6.16 -0.01
N LYS A 17 1.55 -6.12 0.88
CA LYS A 17 0.49 -7.13 0.91
C LYS A 17 -0.36 -7.09 -0.36
N GLY A 18 -0.77 -5.90 -0.82
CA GLY A 18 -1.56 -5.78 -2.04
C GLY A 18 -0.81 -6.27 -3.28
N LEU A 19 0.47 -5.94 -3.41
CA LEU A 19 1.33 -6.47 -4.47
C LEU A 19 1.42 -8.01 -4.43
N PHE A 20 1.54 -8.60 -3.24
CA PHE A 20 1.51 -10.04 -3.09
C PHE A 20 0.18 -10.65 -3.55
N MET A 21 -0.95 -10.02 -3.20
CA MET A 21 -2.28 -10.47 -3.62
C MET A 21 -2.50 -10.43 -5.13
N MET A 22 -1.76 -9.58 -5.87
CA MET A 22 -1.79 -9.55 -7.34
C MET A 22 -0.73 -10.44 -8.00
N SER A 23 0.27 -10.90 -7.24
CA SER A 23 1.39 -11.70 -7.76
C SER A 23 1.00 -13.15 -8.08
N PRO A 24 1.78 -13.90 -8.87
CA PRO A 24 1.57 -15.34 -9.07
C PRO A 24 1.60 -16.18 -7.78
N ASP A 25 2.30 -15.73 -6.74
CA ASP A 25 2.49 -16.45 -5.47
C ASP A 25 1.29 -16.36 -4.52
N ARG A 26 0.23 -15.66 -4.93
CA ARG A 26 -1.00 -15.49 -4.16
C ARG A 26 -1.70 -16.81 -3.89
N VAL A 27 -2.36 -16.91 -2.73
CA VAL A 27 -3.14 -18.09 -2.33
C VAL A 27 -4.32 -18.35 -3.28
N ARG A 28 -4.89 -17.30 -3.87
CA ARG A 28 -6.04 -17.39 -4.79
C ARG A 28 -5.97 -16.31 -5.85
N ALA A 29 -6.40 -16.65 -7.07
CA ALA A 29 -6.69 -15.65 -8.09
C ALA A 29 -7.76 -14.66 -7.63
N MET A 30 -7.46 -13.37 -7.76
CA MET A 30 -8.45 -12.29 -7.68
C MET A 30 -9.16 -12.20 -9.03
N SER A 31 -10.44 -11.86 -9.01
CA SER A 31 -11.17 -11.42 -10.19
C SER A 31 -10.66 -10.07 -10.67
N THR A 32 -11.02 -9.69 -11.90
CA THR A 32 -10.67 -8.38 -12.45
C THR A 32 -11.17 -7.24 -11.56
N HIS A 33 -12.44 -7.29 -11.13
CA HIS A 33 -13.01 -6.26 -10.25
C HIS A 33 -12.31 -6.17 -8.89
N GLU A 34 -12.04 -7.32 -8.24
CA GLU A 34 -11.26 -7.32 -6.99
C GLU A 34 -9.86 -6.72 -7.19
N THR A 35 -9.26 -6.95 -8.35
CA THR A 35 -7.93 -6.41 -8.68
C THR A 35 -7.99 -4.90 -8.91
N ASP A 36 -8.99 -4.41 -9.64
CA ASP A 36 -9.19 -2.98 -9.89
C ASP A 36 -9.44 -2.22 -8.58
N ASP A 37 -10.30 -2.76 -7.70
CA ASP A 37 -10.55 -2.19 -6.37
C ASP A 37 -9.26 -2.11 -5.53
N LEU A 38 -8.46 -3.17 -5.54
CA LEU A 38 -7.19 -3.21 -4.83
C LEU A 38 -6.18 -2.22 -5.42
N ILE A 39 -6.15 -2.03 -6.74
CA ILE A 39 -5.28 -1.03 -7.38
C ILE A 39 -5.64 0.37 -6.89
N GLU A 40 -6.92 0.72 -6.87
CA GLU A 40 -7.36 2.05 -6.39
C GLU A 40 -7.06 2.25 -4.89
N GLU A 41 -7.23 1.21 -4.06
CA GLU A 41 -6.83 1.25 -2.65
C GLU A 41 -5.32 1.52 -2.52
N LEU A 42 -4.48 0.76 -3.24
CA LEU A 42 -3.03 0.90 -3.19
C LEU A 42 -2.55 2.26 -3.71
N ARG A 43 -3.24 2.85 -4.70
CA ARG A 43 -2.97 4.21 -5.18
C ARG A 43 -3.19 5.22 -4.06
N GLY A 44 -4.31 5.15 -3.34
CA GLY A 44 -4.60 6.00 -2.20
C GLY A 44 -3.56 5.87 -1.08
N VAL A 45 -3.22 4.64 -0.69
CA VAL A 45 -2.19 4.37 0.33
C VAL A 45 -0.82 4.93 -0.09
N THR A 46 -0.48 4.84 -1.38
CA THR A 46 0.77 5.38 -1.92
C THR A 46 0.80 6.91 -1.89
N GLU A 47 -0.28 7.57 -2.30
CA GLU A 47 -0.39 9.03 -2.21
C GLU A 47 -0.26 9.54 -0.77
N ASP A 48 -0.91 8.87 0.17
CA ASP A 48 -0.81 9.24 1.59
C ASP A 48 0.58 8.94 2.17
N ALA A 49 1.25 7.89 1.71
CA ALA A 49 2.63 7.62 2.09
C ALA A 49 3.57 8.71 1.57
N LEU A 50 3.37 9.20 0.34
CA LEU A 50 4.15 10.29 -0.23
C LEU A 50 3.96 11.59 0.55
N LYS A 51 2.73 11.96 0.92
CA LYS A 51 2.45 13.12 1.79
C LYS A 51 3.14 13.01 3.15
N ASN A 52 3.16 11.80 3.74
CA ASN A 52 3.85 11.55 5.00
C ASN A 52 5.37 11.71 4.85
N VAL A 53 5.95 11.27 3.74
CA VAL A 53 7.38 11.48 3.44
C VAL A 53 7.71 12.96 3.25
N GLU A 54 6.88 13.72 2.55
CA GLU A 54 7.06 15.17 2.41
C GLU A 54 7.02 15.87 3.76
N SER A 55 6.09 15.48 4.63
CA SER A 55 5.98 16.00 6.00
C SER A 55 7.18 15.65 6.90
N LEU A 56 7.95 14.62 6.56
CA LEU A 56 9.18 14.24 7.26
C LEU A 56 10.43 14.94 6.70
N LYS A 57 10.35 15.50 5.48
CA LYS A 57 11.44 16.23 4.82
C LYS A 57 11.39 17.74 5.10
N GLY A 58 10.22 18.28 5.44
CA GLY A 58 10.03 19.65 5.91
C GLY A 58 10.28 19.79 7.41
#